data_AF-A0A319D9T2-F1
#
_entry.id   AF-A0A319D9T2-F1
#
_cell.length_a   1.000
_cell.length_b   1.000
_cell.length_c   1.000
_cell.angle_alpha   90.00
_cell.angle_beta   90.00
_cell.angle_gamma   90.00
#
_symmetry.space_group_name_H-M   'P 1'
#
loop_
_entity.id
_entity.type
_entity.pdbx_description
1 polymer ?
#
loop_
_entity_poly.entity_id
_entity_poly.type
_entity_poly.pdbx_seq_one_letter_code
_entity_poly.pdbx_strand_id
1 'polypeptide(L)'
;MESVRSRFFEDCEPHILDLSEQHVRNPEDFKQFECNHPWKLGRPMRDDRPALHSIIVLRLQVNRSASLVAKTFFDKEYFESKRELDPFLNESRAYEHILYNCPPSKLSYFPTYSGVLNLTREQYPRTYALRPRAIVLERIKPNLSSRRILGVSPGRKFHLFDSFVAEITELSLSCFEKKWFTSLAIDRLRRLTALHEIGIIHRDICDEHFRLHDYYDSVLYDFSHSYIVNSPWPFPKRFKPLMELIHIEQTEVLGDILNRAKKSDLRAHIAATLNLNQETVVEFCTRKLEGMELELICLKTRHRPDTWTHPSLASIFPFLEAIRPTPAWHITMSRLLQEFQSAWFSYTPETKHVDPIAFCGVECFEQNLDEIIMEQNFLLILFPGSWEVDKQRLLICARRVANEGWGPIITKKEFDGIKN
;
A
#
# COMPACT_ATOMS: atom_id res chain seq x y z
N MET A 1 -29.96 -11.19 21.90
CA MET A 1 -28.67 -10.83 21.28
C MET A 1 -28.37 -11.69 20.06
N GLU A 2 -28.63 -13.01 20.08
CA GLU A 2 -28.45 -13.89 18.91
C GLU A 2 -29.23 -13.48 17.65
N SER A 3 -30.47 -12.97 17.78
CA SER A 3 -31.27 -12.56 16.60
C SER A 3 -30.75 -11.31 15.87
N VAL A 4 -29.96 -10.47 16.54
CA VAL A 4 -29.33 -9.28 15.94
C VAL A 4 -28.01 -9.66 15.28
N ARG A 5 -27.28 -10.60 15.88
CA ARG A 5 -26.06 -11.20 15.33
C ARG A 5 -26.32 -11.92 14.00
N SER A 6 -27.37 -12.74 13.95
CA SER A 6 -27.75 -13.48 12.73
C SER A 6 -28.11 -12.56 11.56
N ARG A 7 -28.63 -11.35 11.81
CA ARG A 7 -29.00 -10.38 10.76
C ARG A 7 -27.85 -9.50 10.31
N PHE A 8 -26.82 -9.30 11.14
CA PHE A 8 -25.68 -8.46 10.79
C PHE A 8 -24.71 -9.17 9.83
N PHE A 9 -24.52 -10.47 10.05
CA PHE A 9 -23.71 -11.36 9.21
C PHE A 9 -24.54 -12.13 8.19
N GLU A 10 -25.83 -11.80 8.04
CA GLU A 10 -26.68 -12.35 6.99
C GLU A 10 -25.99 -12.09 5.63
N ASP A 11 -25.90 -13.12 4.79
CA ASP A 11 -25.23 -13.10 3.48
C ASP A 11 -23.69 -12.86 3.47
N CYS A 12 -23.02 -12.91 4.62
CA CYS A 12 -21.56 -12.88 4.66
C CYS A 12 -20.97 -14.25 4.26
N GLU A 13 -20.01 -14.25 3.34
CA GLU A 13 -19.27 -15.47 3.00
C GLU A 13 -18.50 -16.04 4.20
N PRO A 14 -18.23 -17.36 4.24
CA PRO A 14 -17.58 -18.04 5.37
C PRO A 14 -16.12 -17.63 5.62
N HIS A 15 -15.55 -16.76 4.78
CA HIS A 15 -14.15 -16.35 4.86
C HIS A 15 -13.91 -15.11 5.74
N ILE A 16 -14.96 -14.46 6.25
CA ILE A 16 -14.81 -13.43 7.29
C ILE A 16 -14.45 -14.14 8.58
N LEU A 17 -13.30 -13.80 9.18
CA LEU A 17 -12.91 -14.33 10.48
C LEU A 17 -14.06 -14.13 11.48
N ASP A 18 -14.54 -15.22 12.09
CA ASP A 18 -15.53 -15.12 13.17
C ASP A 18 -14.85 -14.52 14.40
N LEU A 19 -14.94 -13.19 14.51
CA LEU A 19 -14.38 -12.42 15.61
C LEU A 19 -15.26 -12.42 16.87
N SER A 20 -16.35 -13.20 16.88
CA SER A 20 -17.33 -13.16 17.97
C SER A 20 -16.78 -13.56 19.34
N GLU A 21 -15.68 -14.32 19.36
CA GLU A 21 -14.98 -14.74 20.59
C GLU A 21 -13.76 -13.86 20.93
N GLN A 22 -13.36 -12.94 20.04
CA GLN A 22 -12.23 -12.06 20.32
C GLN A 22 -12.68 -10.86 21.15
N HIS A 23 -12.29 -10.86 22.44
CA HIS A 23 -12.49 -9.71 23.30
C HIS A 23 -11.75 -8.49 22.76
N VAL A 24 -12.40 -7.33 22.85
CA VAL A 24 -11.77 -6.04 22.59
C VAL A 24 -10.61 -5.87 23.57
N ARG A 25 -9.37 -5.87 23.05
CA ARG A 25 -8.17 -5.72 23.88
C ARG A 25 -8.24 -4.45 24.72
N ASN A 26 -7.86 -4.57 25.99
CA ASN A 26 -7.75 -3.40 26.84
C ASN A 26 -6.55 -2.58 26.38
N PRO A 27 -6.58 -1.25 26.54
CA PRO A 27 -5.48 -0.39 26.13
C PRO A 27 -4.14 -0.70 26.82
N GLU A 28 -4.19 -1.39 27.95
CA GLU A 28 -3.02 -1.86 28.71
C GLU A 28 -2.36 -3.08 28.06
N ASP A 29 -3.11 -3.84 27.26
CA ASP A 29 -2.65 -5.05 26.55
C ASP A 29 -2.11 -4.75 25.14
N PHE A 30 -2.08 -3.47 24.74
CA PHE A 30 -1.53 -3.07 23.45
C PHE A 30 -0.02 -3.29 23.44
N LYS A 31 0.51 -3.78 22.31
CA LYS A 31 1.93 -3.92 22.04
C LYS A 31 2.61 -2.60 22.37
N GLN A 32 3.52 -2.63 23.33
CA GLN A 32 4.32 -1.45 23.66
C GLN A 32 5.37 -1.23 22.58
N PHE A 33 5.64 0.03 22.26
CA PHE A 33 6.78 0.37 21.44
C PHE A 33 8.06 0.12 22.23
N GLU A 34 8.77 -0.95 21.86
CA GLU A 34 10.06 -1.30 22.45
C GLU A 34 11.19 -0.89 21.51
N CYS A 35 12.17 -0.14 22.03
CA CYS A 35 13.33 0.26 21.27
C CYS A 35 14.56 0.34 22.16
N ASN A 36 15.56 -0.48 21.85
CA ASN A 36 16.85 -0.51 22.56
C ASN A 36 17.78 0.66 22.16
N HIS A 37 17.39 1.44 21.16
CA HIS A 37 18.15 2.59 20.69
C HIS A 37 17.60 3.90 21.24
N PRO A 38 18.45 4.91 21.45
CA PRO A 38 18.00 6.22 21.86
C PRO A 38 17.07 6.80 20.80
N TRP A 39 15.90 7.27 21.26
CA TRP A 39 14.89 7.89 20.42
C TRP A 39 14.51 9.27 20.95
N LYS A 40 13.96 10.11 20.05
CA LYS A 40 13.36 11.40 20.42
C LYS A 40 12.22 11.78 19.49
N LEU A 41 11.26 12.52 20.01
CA LEU A 41 10.25 13.19 19.21
C LEU A 41 10.85 14.41 18.52
N GLY A 42 10.55 14.54 17.23
CA GLY A 42 10.93 15.66 16.39
C GLY A 42 9.77 16.63 16.17
N ARG A 43 9.88 17.41 15.09
CA ARG A 43 8.85 18.36 14.67
C ARG A 43 7.58 17.65 14.18
N PRO A 44 6.42 18.34 14.21
CA PRO A 44 5.22 17.91 13.50
C PRO A 44 5.49 17.60 12.01
N MET A 45 4.72 16.67 11.45
CA MET A 45 4.79 16.33 10.03
C MET A 45 4.10 17.37 9.13
N ARG A 46 3.16 18.15 9.69
CA ARG A 46 2.49 19.28 9.02
C ARG A 46 2.68 20.54 9.88
N ASP A 47 3.32 21.55 9.30
CA ASP A 47 3.65 22.82 9.97
C ASP A 47 2.49 23.84 9.89
N ASP A 48 1.50 23.59 9.01
CA ASP A 48 0.35 24.45 8.73
C ASP A 48 -0.90 24.12 9.57
N ARG A 49 -0.82 23.15 10.48
CA ARG A 49 -1.97 22.80 11.30
C ARG A 49 -2.27 23.91 12.33
N PRO A 50 -3.53 24.38 12.42
CA PRO A 50 -3.89 25.37 13.41
C PRO A 50 -3.56 24.88 14.82
N ALA A 51 -3.20 25.80 15.70
CA ALA A 51 -3.14 25.52 17.12
C ALA A 51 -4.47 24.87 17.53
N LEU A 52 -4.40 23.78 18.29
CA LEU A 52 -5.53 22.97 18.76
C LEU A 52 -6.11 21.91 17.80
N HIS A 53 -5.41 21.50 16.73
CA HIS A 53 -5.82 20.33 15.95
C HIS A 53 -5.84 19.06 16.83
N SER A 54 -6.94 18.29 16.78
CA SER A 54 -7.20 17.14 17.67
C SER A 54 -6.28 15.93 17.46
N ILE A 55 -5.46 15.97 16.42
CA ILE A 55 -4.50 14.94 16.00
C ILE A 55 -3.18 15.61 15.67
N ILE A 56 -2.07 15.06 16.16
CA ILE A 56 -0.72 15.48 15.81
C ILE A 56 0.11 14.26 15.42
N VAL A 57 0.83 14.37 14.31
CA VAL A 57 1.80 13.37 13.87
C VAL A 57 3.18 13.97 14.01
N LEU A 58 4.00 13.41 14.90
CA LEU A 58 5.37 13.84 15.17
C LEU A 58 6.35 12.90 14.49
N ARG A 59 7.47 13.44 14.00
CA ARG A 59 8.59 12.58 13.56
C ARG A 59 9.15 11.85 14.78
N LEU A 60 9.35 10.54 14.69
CA LEU A 60 10.06 9.77 15.70
C LEU A 60 11.44 9.41 15.15
N GLN A 61 12.48 9.95 15.79
CA GLN A 61 13.87 9.69 15.41
C GLN A 61 14.44 8.59 16.30
N VAL A 62 14.85 7.47 15.71
CA VAL A 62 15.50 6.33 16.37
C VAL A 62 16.90 6.18 15.80
N ASN A 63 17.93 6.13 16.65
CA ASN A 63 19.34 6.06 16.22
C ASN A 63 19.70 7.08 15.12
N ARG A 64 19.24 8.33 15.31
CA ARG A 64 19.36 9.44 14.34
C ARG A 64 18.63 9.25 13.00
N SER A 65 17.96 8.13 12.74
CA SER A 65 17.07 7.92 11.59
C SER A 65 15.63 8.31 11.92
N ALA A 66 14.97 9.07 11.05
CA ALA A 66 13.56 9.44 11.20
C ALA A 66 12.68 8.59 10.26
N SER A 67 12.68 7.28 10.47
CA SER A 67 11.91 6.28 9.73
C SER A 67 10.53 5.99 10.33
N LEU A 68 10.25 6.50 11.53
CA LEU A 68 8.98 6.31 12.23
C LEU A 68 8.26 7.64 12.47
N VAL A 69 6.97 7.56 12.78
CA VAL A 69 6.16 8.65 13.28
C VAL A 69 5.42 8.23 14.53
N ALA A 70 5.16 9.20 15.40
CA ALA A 70 4.30 9.05 16.57
C ALA A 70 3.02 9.87 16.33
N LYS A 71 1.88 9.20 16.15
CA LYS A 71 0.56 9.82 16.01
C LYS A 71 -0.12 9.87 17.37
N THR A 72 -0.43 11.06 17.85
CA THR A 72 -1.13 11.29 19.12
C THR A 72 -2.36 12.16 18.91
N PHE A 73 -3.23 12.14 19.90
CA PHE A 73 -4.57 12.70 19.85
C PHE A 73 -4.80 13.59 21.08
N PHE A 74 -5.85 14.39 21.02
CA PHE A 74 -6.39 15.04 22.20
C PHE A 74 -6.86 14.03 23.24
N ASP A 75 -7.05 14.52 24.45
CA ASP A 75 -7.52 13.67 25.54
C ASP A 75 -8.92 13.13 25.28
N LYS A 76 -9.22 11.98 25.89
CA LYS A 76 -10.47 11.25 25.67
C LYS A 76 -11.69 12.10 26.02
N GLU A 77 -11.61 12.93 27.06
CA GLU A 77 -12.71 13.80 27.49
C GLU A 77 -13.15 14.77 26.39
N TYR A 78 -12.22 15.18 25.50
CA TYR A 78 -12.55 16.03 24.36
C TYR A 78 -13.55 15.35 23.42
N PHE A 79 -13.31 14.09 23.06
CA PHE A 79 -14.17 13.34 22.16
C PHE A 79 -15.47 12.89 22.85
N GLU A 80 -15.40 12.50 24.13
CA GLU A 80 -16.60 12.18 24.92
C GLU A 80 -17.54 13.38 25.05
N SER A 81 -17.01 14.59 25.26
CA SER A 81 -17.80 15.82 25.31
C SER A 81 -18.56 16.08 24.00
N LYS A 82 -18.04 15.56 22.87
CA LYS A 82 -18.64 15.62 21.54
C LYS A 82 -19.49 14.41 21.19
N ARG A 83 -19.60 13.42 22.09
CA ARG A 83 -20.26 12.13 21.85
C ARG A 83 -19.65 11.36 20.68
N GLU A 84 -18.35 11.52 20.47
CA GLU A 84 -17.54 10.81 19.48
C GLU A 84 -16.82 9.63 20.13
N LEU A 85 -16.50 8.59 19.35
CA LEU A 85 -15.62 7.52 19.82
C LEU A 85 -14.18 8.03 19.94
N ASP A 86 -13.41 7.44 20.86
CA ASP A 86 -12.00 7.76 21.04
C ASP A 86 -11.18 7.30 19.80
N PRO A 87 -10.67 8.22 18.96
CA PRO A 87 -9.98 7.87 17.72
C PRO A 87 -8.65 7.16 17.95
N PHE A 88 -7.96 7.42 19.06
CA PHE A 88 -6.74 6.70 19.42
C PHE A 88 -7.05 5.23 19.70
N LEU A 89 -8.16 4.95 20.41
CA LEU A 89 -8.55 3.57 20.70
C LEU A 89 -8.98 2.84 19.43
N ASN A 90 -9.74 3.49 18.55
CA ASN A 90 -10.12 2.90 17.26
C ASN A 90 -8.88 2.55 16.43
N GLU A 91 -7.98 3.51 16.25
CA GLU A 91 -6.80 3.32 15.40
C GLU A 91 -5.80 2.32 15.99
N SER A 92 -5.54 2.39 17.30
CA SER A 92 -4.64 1.43 17.96
C SER A 92 -5.20 0.01 17.86
N ARG A 93 -6.51 -0.17 18.11
CA ARG A 93 -7.16 -1.48 17.99
C ARG A 93 -7.11 -1.99 16.56
N ALA A 94 -7.36 -1.13 15.56
CA ALA A 94 -7.30 -1.53 14.16
C ALA A 94 -5.90 -2.03 13.80
N TYR A 95 -4.84 -1.33 14.19
CA TYR A 95 -3.46 -1.76 13.91
C TYR A 95 -3.06 -3.03 14.66
N GLU A 96 -3.44 -3.18 15.94
CA GLU A 96 -3.25 -4.46 16.66
C GLU A 96 -3.99 -5.59 15.93
N HIS A 97 -5.24 -5.35 15.54
CA HIS A 97 -6.07 -6.36 14.88
C HIS A 97 -5.50 -6.77 13.51
N ILE A 98 -5.02 -5.81 12.73
CA ILE A 98 -4.29 -6.05 11.48
C ILE A 98 -3.05 -6.89 11.76
N LEU A 99 -2.25 -6.54 12.77
CA LEU A 99 -1.01 -7.24 13.09
C LEU A 99 -1.23 -8.73 13.42
N TYR A 100 -2.30 -9.07 14.14
CA TYR A 100 -2.54 -10.46 14.56
C TYR A 100 -3.39 -11.29 13.60
N ASN A 101 -4.29 -10.65 12.84
CA ASN A 101 -5.28 -11.39 12.04
C ASN A 101 -5.07 -11.27 10.52
N CYS A 102 -4.29 -10.28 10.06
CA CYS A 102 -4.03 -10.12 8.63
C CYS A 102 -2.90 -11.08 8.18
N PRO A 103 -3.08 -11.81 7.07
CA PRO A 103 -2.00 -12.63 6.51
C PRO A 103 -0.72 -11.82 6.27
N PRO A 104 0.47 -12.37 6.53
CA PRO A 104 1.75 -11.65 6.36
C PRO A 104 1.94 -11.01 4.98
N SER A 105 1.39 -11.62 3.93
CA SER A 105 1.42 -11.08 2.57
C SER A 105 0.62 -9.78 2.41
N LYS A 106 -0.47 -9.62 3.15
CA LYS A 106 -1.37 -8.46 3.07
C LYS A 106 -0.98 -7.34 4.03
N LEU A 107 -0.06 -7.57 4.97
CA LEU A 107 0.45 -6.53 5.88
C LEU A 107 1.07 -5.34 5.13
N SER A 108 1.62 -5.58 3.93
CA SER A 108 2.20 -4.55 3.06
C SER A 108 1.18 -3.49 2.61
N TYR A 109 -0.12 -3.77 2.71
CA TYR A 109 -1.19 -2.83 2.39
C TYR A 109 -1.33 -1.69 3.39
N PHE A 110 -0.78 -1.83 4.60
CA PHE A 110 -0.98 -0.92 5.72
C PHE A 110 0.36 -0.37 6.23
N PRO A 111 0.38 0.78 6.93
CA PRO A 111 1.54 1.20 7.67
C PRO A 111 1.98 0.14 8.69
N THR A 112 3.27 -0.15 8.73
CA THR A 112 3.89 -1.02 9.73
C THR A 112 3.68 -0.42 11.11
N TYR A 113 3.00 -1.16 11.97
CA TYR A 113 2.71 -0.78 13.35
C TYR A 113 3.79 -1.28 14.31
N SER A 114 4.40 -0.35 15.03
CA SER A 114 5.51 -0.64 15.96
C SER A 114 5.08 -0.70 17.43
N GLY A 115 3.83 -0.36 17.75
CA GLY A 115 3.31 -0.36 19.11
C GLY A 115 2.82 1.01 19.58
N VAL A 116 2.40 1.08 20.84
CA VAL A 116 2.05 2.31 21.54
C VAL A 116 3.22 2.80 22.38
N LEU A 117 3.50 4.10 22.28
CA LEU A 117 4.49 4.80 23.07
C LEU A 117 3.80 5.65 24.15
N ASN A 118 4.22 5.50 25.40
CA ASN A 118 3.82 6.41 26.47
C ASN A 118 4.66 7.68 26.43
N LEU A 119 4.00 8.83 26.52
CA LEU A 119 4.62 10.15 26.43
C LEU A 119 4.57 10.85 27.78
N THR A 120 5.64 11.57 28.12
CA THR A 120 5.64 12.53 29.24
C THR A 120 5.43 13.94 28.71
N ARG A 121 4.91 14.84 29.56
CA ARG A 121 4.52 16.19 29.14
C ARG A 121 5.67 17.00 28.54
N GLU A 122 6.89 16.73 28.98
CA GLU A 122 8.11 17.41 28.56
C GLU A 122 8.50 17.06 27.13
N GLN A 123 7.96 15.99 26.56
CA GLN A 123 8.36 15.46 25.24
C GLN A 123 7.64 16.12 24.06
N TYR A 124 6.66 17.00 24.30
CA TYR A 124 5.91 17.70 23.25
C TYR A 124 5.60 19.17 23.62
N PRO A 125 5.40 20.07 22.63
CA PRO A 125 5.23 21.50 22.90
C PRO A 125 4.07 21.80 23.86
N ARG A 126 4.26 22.81 24.74
CA ARG A 126 3.26 23.18 25.75
C ARG A 126 1.94 23.70 25.16
N THR A 127 1.97 24.15 23.92
CA THR A 127 0.81 24.67 23.17
C THR A 127 -0.22 23.61 22.78
N TYR A 128 0.11 22.31 22.90
CA TYR A 128 -0.81 21.23 22.56
C TYR A 128 -1.24 20.43 23.80
N ALA A 129 -2.55 20.18 23.91
CA ALA A 129 -3.16 19.33 24.93
C ALA A 129 -3.25 17.89 24.41
N LEU A 130 -2.10 17.24 24.24
CA LEU A 130 -2.01 15.87 23.76
C LEU A 130 -2.13 14.90 24.91
N ARG A 131 -2.79 13.78 24.66
CA ARG A 131 -2.81 12.65 25.57
C ARG A 131 -1.40 12.07 25.74
N PRO A 132 -1.06 11.48 26.90
CA PRO A 132 0.27 10.95 27.19
C PRO A 132 0.57 9.61 26.48
N ARG A 133 0.04 9.41 25.27
CA ARG A 133 0.18 8.18 24.48
C ARG A 133 0.20 8.50 22.98
N ALA A 134 0.96 7.73 22.22
CA ALA A 134 1.03 7.83 20.77
C ALA A 134 1.13 6.46 20.10
N ILE A 135 0.55 6.36 18.91
CA ILE A 135 0.66 5.20 18.03
C ILE A 135 1.95 5.37 17.23
N VAL A 136 2.84 4.37 17.27
CA VAL A 136 4.09 4.41 16.50
C VAL A 136 3.92 3.63 15.20
N LEU A 137 4.09 4.33 14.07
CA LEU A 137 3.91 3.81 12.73
C LEU A 137 5.15 4.04 11.88
N GLU A 138 5.31 3.27 10.80
CA GLU A 138 6.27 3.61 9.76
C GLU A 138 5.98 5.01 9.19
N ARG A 139 7.06 5.71 8.84
CA ARG A 139 6.95 6.98 8.14
C ARG A 139 6.84 6.76 6.65
N ILE A 140 5.63 6.94 6.12
CA ILE A 140 5.38 7.00 4.69
C ILE A 140 5.97 8.29 4.10
N LYS A 141 6.72 8.16 3.01
CA LYS A 141 7.34 9.26 2.25
C LYS A 141 6.88 9.22 0.80
N PRO A 142 6.82 10.37 0.11
CA PRO A 142 6.50 10.42 -1.31
C PRO A 142 7.69 9.99 -2.18
N ASN A 143 8.15 8.75 -2.03
CA ASN A 143 9.26 8.17 -2.80
C ASN A 143 9.17 6.64 -2.89
N LEU A 144 10.00 6.04 -3.75
CA LEU A 144 10.01 4.60 -4.01
C LEU A 144 10.19 3.73 -2.75
N SER A 145 10.91 4.22 -1.73
CA SER A 145 11.17 3.43 -0.52
C SER A 145 9.94 3.17 0.32
N SER A 146 8.86 3.95 0.15
CA SER A 146 7.56 3.75 0.79
C SER A 146 6.49 3.25 -0.17
N ARG A 147 6.84 2.93 -1.43
CA ARG A 147 5.90 2.32 -2.38
C ARG A 147 5.83 0.82 -2.16
N ARG A 148 4.73 0.23 -2.61
CA ARG A 148 4.44 -1.20 -2.54
C ARG A 148 4.18 -1.68 -3.96
N ILE A 149 4.88 -2.73 -4.38
CA ILE A 149 4.54 -3.43 -5.62
C ILE A 149 3.49 -4.46 -5.26
N LEU A 150 2.36 -4.42 -5.97
CA LEU A 150 1.29 -5.41 -5.81
C LEU A 150 1.30 -6.33 -7.02
N GLY A 151 1.07 -7.62 -6.81
CA GLY A 151 0.95 -8.59 -7.88
C GLY A 151 -0.44 -8.57 -8.53
N VAL A 152 -0.50 -8.96 -9.80
CA VAL A 152 -1.75 -9.20 -10.51
C VAL A 152 -2.42 -10.42 -9.86
N SER A 153 -3.67 -10.24 -9.43
CA SER A 153 -4.49 -11.30 -8.86
C SER A 153 -5.63 -11.64 -9.83
N PRO A 154 -5.62 -12.82 -10.47
CA PRO A 154 -6.76 -13.28 -11.22
C PRO A 154 -7.91 -13.61 -10.25
N GLY A 155 -9.13 -13.18 -10.57
CA GLY A 155 -10.32 -13.86 -10.06
C GLY A 155 -11.10 -13.22 -8.91
N ARG A 156 -10.76 -12.03 -8.41
CA ARG A 156 -11.62 -11.37 -7.41
C ARG A 156 -12.67 -10.49 -8.10
N LYS A 157 -13.94 -10.89 -7.99
CA LYS A 157 -15.07 -10.06 -8.42
C LYS A 157 -15.39 -9.08 -7.30
N PHE A 158 -15.31 -7.79 -7.60
CA PHE A 158 -15.80 -6.75 -6.70
C PHE A 158 -17.18 -6.31 -7.16
N HIS A 159 -18.04 -5.99 -6.20
CA HIS A 159 -19.37 -5.50 -6.53
C HIS A 159 -19.27 -4.15 -7.23
N LEU A 160 -20.15 -3.89 -8.22
CA LEU A 160 -20.11 -2.72 -9.12
C LEU A 160 -18.87 -2.59 -10.02
N PHE A 161 -17.87 -3.48 -9.94
CA PHE A 161 -16.64 -3.30 -10.71
C PHE A 161 -16.89 -3.29 -12.22
N ASP A 162 -17.79 -4.14 -12.71
CA ASP A 162 -18.15 -4.16 -14.12
C ASP A 162 -18.83 -2.84 -14.55
N SER A 163 -19.67 -2.26 -13.68
CA SER A 163 -20.28 -0.93 -13.91
C SER A 163 -19.21 0.16 -13.97
N PHE A 164 -18.26 0.14 -13.04
CA PHE A 164 -17.12 1.07 -13.04
C PHE A 164 -16.29 0.93 -14.31
N VAL A 165 -15.98 -0.30 -14.76
CA VAL A 165 -15.22 -0.54 -16.00
C VAL A 165 -15.98 -0.03 -17.22
N ALA A 166 -17.31 -0.22 -17.26
CA ALA A 166 -18.15 0.34 -18.33
C ALA A 166 -18.05 1.87 -18.35
N GLU A 167 -18.19 2.54 -17.20
CA GLU A 167 -18.06 4.01 -17.11
C GLU A 167 -16.66 4.51 -17.52
N ILE A 168 -15.58 3.84 -17.11
CA ILE A 168 -14.21 4.16 -17.54
C ILE A 168 -14.05 3.99 -19.05
N THR A 169 -14.72 3.00 -19.64
CA THR A 169 -14.63 2.71 -21.07
C THR A 169 -15.28 3.80 -21.92
N GLU A 170 -16.32 4.47 -21.42
CA GLU A 170 -16.98 5.59 -22.11
C GLU A 170 -16.20 6.91 -22.03
N LEU A 171 -15.21 7.03 -21.14
CA LEU A 171 -14.41 8.24 -21.03
C LEU A 171 -13.46 8.42 -22.23
N SER A 172 -13.19 9.69 -22.58
CA SER A 172 -12.20 10.09 -23.60
C SER A 172 -10.76 9.99 -23.09
N LEU A 173 -10.39 8.77 -22.70
CA LEU A 173 -9.08 8.38 -22.22
C LEU A 173 -8.43 7.42 -23.22
N SER A 174 -7.11 7.44 -23.32
CA SER A 174 -6.37 6.42 -24.07
C SER A 174 -6.57 5.03 -23.45
N CYS A 175 -6.37 3.97 -24.24
CA CYS A 175 -6.43 2.59 -23.74
C CYS A 175 -5.45 2.36 -22.57
N PHE A 176 -4.31 3.05 -22.58
CA PHE A 176 -3.34 2.99 -21.50
C PHE A 176 -3.89 3.58 -20.19
N GLU A 177 -4.43 4.80 -20.24
CA GLU A 177 -5.03 5.47 -19.09
C GLU A 177 -6.17 4.63 -18.49
N LYS A 178 -7.06 4.08 -19.35
CA LYS A 178 -8.15 3.19 -18.91
C LYS A 178 -7.61 1.98 -18.15
N LYS A 179 -6.61 1.28 -18.71
CA LYS A 179 -5.95 0.14 -18.04
C LYS A 179 -5.31 0.54 -16.70
N TRP A 180 -4.71 1.72 -16.63
CA TRP A 180 -4.09 2.21 -15.40
C TRP A 180 -5.12 2.49 -14.30
N PHE A 181 -6.21 3.21 -14.61
CA PHE A 181 -7.29 3.46 -13.64
C PHE A 181 -7.99 2.17 -13.20
N THR A 182 -8.21 1.22 -14.11
CA THR A 182 -8.74 -0.11 -13.75
C THR A 182 -7.78 -0.87 -12.83
N SER A 183 -6.47 -0.84 -13.10
CA SER A 183 -5.48 -1.44 -12.22
C SER A 183 -5.44 -0.76 -10.84
N LEU A 184 -5.56 0.57 -10.79
CA LEU A 184 -5.60 1.32 -9.54
C LEU A 184 -6.82 0.96 -8.70
N ALA A 185 -7.99 0.81 -9.33
CA ALA A 185 -9.22 0.36 -8.67
C ALA A 185 -9.08 -1.02 -8.05
N ILE A 186 -8.52 -1.97 -8.78
CA ILE A 186 -8.24 -3.31 -8.26
C ILE A 186 -7.30 -3.22 -7.05
N ASP A 187 -6.20 -2.48 -7.16
CA ASP A 187 -5.22 -2.35 -6.10
C ASP A 187 -5.81 -1.72 -4.82
N ARG A 188 -6.66 -0.69 -4.94
CA ARG A 188 -7.34 -0.07 -3.78
C ARG A 188 -8.38 -0.98 -3.16
N LEU A 189 -9.21 -1.62 -3.99
CA LEU A 189 -10.23 -2.56 -3.52
C LEU A 189 -9.60 -3.76 -2.80
N ARG A 190 -8.45 -4.27 -3.27
CA ARG A 190 -7.72 -5.36 -2.59
C ARG A 190 -7.26 -4.98 -1.18
N ARG A 191 -6.74 -3.75 -1.00
CA ARG A 191 -6.36 -3.24 0.33
C ARG A 191 -7.57 -3.11 1.24
N LEU A 192 -8.66 -2.59 0.72
CA LEU A 192 -9.92 -2.44 1.46
C LEU A 192 -10.51 -3.80 1.84
N THR A 193 -10.55 -4.77 0.91
CA THR A 193 -11.07 -6.10 1.20
C THR A 193 -10.21 -6.85 2.22
N ALA A 194 -8.89 -6.60 2.28
CA ALA A 194 -8.05 -7.16 3.34
C ALA A 194 -8.47 -6.70 4.75
N LEU A 195 -9.05 -5.50 4.89
CA LEU A 195 -9.67 -5.06 6.15
C LEU A 195 -10.99 -5.79 6.40
N HIS A 196 -11.84 -5.89 5.38
CA HIS A 196 -13.17 -6.52 5.47
C HIS A 196 -13.09 -7.99 5.87
N GLU A 197 -12.14 -8.75 5.29
CA GLU A 197 -11.89 -10.16 5.61
C GLU A 197 -11.54 -10.40 7.09
N ILE A 198 -10.87 -9.42 7.71
CA ILE A 198 -10.52 -9.45 9.13
C ILE A 198 -11.52 -8.65 9.97
N GLY A 199 -12.71 -8.34 9.45
CA GLY A 199 -13.80 -7.71 10.18
C GLY A 199 -13.56 -6.23 10.54
N ILE A 200 -12.73 -5.50 9.80
CA ILE A 200 -12.56 -4.05 9.98
C ILE A 200 -13.33 -3.30 8.88
N ILE A 201 -14.10 -2.30 9.29
CA ILE A 201 -14.71 -1.28 8.41
C ILE A 201 -13.97 0.05 8.64
N HIS A 202 -13.52 0.72 7.60
CA HIS A 202 -12.73 1.96 7.68
C HIS A 202 -13.57 3.18 8.09
N ARG A 203 -14.80 3.29 7.58
CA ARG A 203 -15.86 4.30 7.83
C ARG A 203 -15.59 5.74 7.39
N ASP A 204 -14.43 5.98 6.81
CA ASP A 204 -14.01 7.31 6.37
C ASP A 204 -13.04 7.14 5.19
N ILE A 205 -13.33 6.24 4.26
CA ILE A 205 -12.42 5.96 3.15
C ILE A 205 -12.47 7.12 2.15
N CYS A 206 -11.30 7.64 1.78
CA CYS A 206 -11.19 8.66 0.75
C CYS A 206 -9.85 8.56 0.04
N ASP A 207 -9.73 9.26 -1.08
CA ASP A 207 -8.53 9.25 -1.92
C ASP A 207 -7.22 9.56 -1.15
N GLU A 208 -7.24 10.50 -0.18
CA GLU A 208 -6.06 10.87 0.61
C GLU A 208 -5.53 9.71 1.48
N HIS A 209 -6.40 8.78 1.89
CA HIS A 209 -6.05 7.63 2.72
C HIS A 209 -5.26 6.54 1.99
N PHE A 210 -5.07 6.66 0.67
CA PHE A 210 -4.19 5.79 -0.11
C PHE A 210 -2.85 6.46 -0.48
N ARG A 211 -2.82 7.80 -0.51
CA ARG A 211 -1.68 8.59 -1.01
C ARG A 211 -1.44 9.85 -0.16
N LEU A 212 -0.41 9.82 0.68
CA LEU A 212 -0.05 10.95 1.54
C LEU A 212 0.66 12.05 0.73
N HIS A 213 -0.10 13.08 0.30
CA HIS A 213 0.41 14.25 -0.44
C HIS A 213 1.27 13.90 -1.67
N ASP A 214 0.92 12.80 -2.33
CA ASP A 214 1.63 12.27 -3.49
C ASP A 214 0.61 11.82 -4.55
N TYR A 215 1.05 11.65 -5.80
CA TYR A 215 0.18 11.23 -6.89
C TYR A 215 -0.16 9.74 -6.85
N TYR A 216 0.84 8.88 -6.59
CA TYR A 216 0.65 7.43 -6.52
C TYR A 216 0.28 6.96 -5.12
N ASP A 217 -0.37 5.79 -5.06
CA ASP A 217 -0.71 5.12 -3.82
C ASP A 217 0.53 4.57 -3.11
N SER A 218 0.44 4.45 -1.79
CA SER A 218 1.45 3.82 -0.94
C SER A 218 0.81 2.66 -0.18
N VAL A 219 0.07 3.01 0.86
CA VAL A 219 -0.61 2.13 1.80
C VAL A 219 -1.97 2.74 2.13
N LEU A 220 -2.89 1.92 2.62
CA LEU A 220 -4.15 2.36 3.21
C LEU A 220 -3.92 2.72 4.69
N TYR A 221 -4.27 3.93 5.10
CA TYR A 221 -4.01 4.44 6.46
C TYR A 221 -5.15 5.32 7.00
N ASP A 222 -5.01 5.72 8.26
CA ASP A 222 -5.95 6.52 9.06
C ASP A 222 -7.20 5.77 9.54
N PHE A 223 -6.99 4.88 10.50
CA PHE A 223 -8.06 4.08 11.10
C PHE A 223 -8.76 4.75 12.30
N SER A 224 -8.65 6.07 12.43
CA SER A 224 -9.21 6.85 13.55
C SER A 224 -10.74 6.73 13.66
N HIS A 225 -11.42 6.58 12.52
CA HIS A 225 -12.87 6.37 12.45
C HIS A 225 -13.28 4.91 12.26
N SER A 226 -12.31 4.00 12.14
CA SER A 226 -12.54 2.60 11.86
C SER A 226 -13.34 1.90 12.96
N TYR A 227 -13.93 0.78 12.58
CA TYR A 227 -14.68 -0.07 13.48
C TYR A 227 -14.31 -1.53 13.22
N ILE A 228 -13.89 -2.21 14.29
CA ILE A 228 -13.76 -3.67 14.29
C ILE A 228 -15.14 -4.23 14.62
N VAL A 229 -15.66 -5.06 13.73
CA VAL A 229 -16.91 -5.77 13.90
C VAL A 229 -16.81 -6.71 15.09
N ASN A 230 -17.35 -6.26 16.22
CA ASN A 230 -17.47 -7.04 17.44
C ASN A 230 -18.89 -6.94 18.01
N SER A 231 -19.20 -7.84 18.94
CA SER A 231 -20.45 -7.82 19.71
C SER A 231 -20.11 -7.56 21.18
N PRO A 232 -20.82 -6.64 21.88
CA PRO A 232 -21.96 -5.86 21.40
C PRO A 232 -21.56 -4.61 20.61
N TRP A 233 -22.39 -4.25 19.63
CA TRP A 233 -22.24 -3.06 18.80
C TRP A 233 -22.26 -1.78 19.66
N PRO A 234 -21.27 -0.88 19.53
CA PRO A 234 -21.13 0.26 20.43
C PRO A 234 -21.99 1.47 20.04
N PHE A 235 -22.68 1.46 18.88
CA PHE A 235 -23.45 2.63 18.43
C PHE A 235 -24.97 2.51 18.65
N PRO A 236 -25.65 3.58 19.06
CA PRO A 236 -27.08 3.57 19.36
C PRO A 236 -28.02 3.52 18.13
N LYS A 237 -27.50 3.62 16.91
CA LYS A 237 -28.31 3.59 15.66
C LYS A 237 -28.53 2.15 15.17
N ARG A 238 -29.64 1.95 14.42
CA ARG A 238 -30.02 0.68 13.79
C ARG A 238 -28.84 0.08 12.99
N PHE A 239 -28.65 -1.24 13.13
CA PHE A 239 -27.68 -2.02 12.38
C PHE A 239 -27.91 -1.89 10.87
N LYS A 240 -26.86 -1.54 10.13
CA LYS A 240 -26.75 -1.85 8.70
C LYS A 240 -26.07 -3.22 8.57
N PRO A 241 -26.50 -4.12 7.66
CA PRO A 241 -25.79 -5.37 7.39
C PRO A 241 -24.32 -5.10 7.01
N LEU A 242 -23.42 -6.01 7.36
CA LEU A 242 -21.99 -5.87 7.06
C LEU A 242 -21.74 -5.70 5.55
N MET A 243 -22.46 -6.47 4.73
CA MET A 243 -22.38 -6.37 3.27
C MET A 243 -22.80 -4.99 2.74
N GLU A 244 -23.75 -4.32 3.38
CA GLU A 244 -24.13 -2.95 3.01
C GLU A 244 -22.99 -1.97 3.32
N LEU A 245 -22.31 -2.13 4.46
CA LEU A 245 -21.15 -1.29 4.83
C LEU A 245 -19.97 -1.51 3.87
N ILE A 246 -19.66 -2.76 3.55
CA ILE A 246 -18.65 -3.12 2.56
C ILE A 246 -18.98 -2.48 1.21
N HIS A 247 -20.24 -2.56 0.79
CA HIS A 247 -20.70 -2.00 -0.48
C HIS A 247 -20.54 -0.47 -0.54
N ILE A 248 -20.85 0.23 0.56
CA ILE A 248 -20.67 1.68 0.65
C ILE A 248 -19.20 2.06 0.45
N GLU A 249 -18.27 1.43 1.17
CA GLU A 249 -16.84 1.75 1.05
C GLU A 249 -16.27 1.39 -0.33
N GLN A 250 -16.72 0.29 -0.94
CA GLN A 250 -16.34 -0.04 -2.33
C GLN A 250 -16.84 1.02 -3.31
N THR A 251 -18.06 1.53 -3.12
CA THR A 251 -18.64 2.59 -3.95
C THR A 251 -17.85 3.90 -3.81
N GLU A 252 -17.45 4.25 -2.59
CA GLU A 252 -16.62 5.44 -2.33
C GLU A 252 -15.25 5.33 -3.02
N VAL A 253 -14.56 4.19 -2.88
CA VAL A 253 -13.28 3.94 -3.56
C VAL A 253 -13.40 4.03 -5.08
N LEU A 254 -14.41 3.39 -5.67
CA LEU A 254 -14.63 3.42 -7.12
C LEU A 254 -15.00 4.81 -7.61
N GLY A 255 -15.83 5.54 -6.86
CA GLY A 255 -16.24 6.91 -7.15
C GLY A 255 -15.05 7.87 -7.17
N ASP A 256 -14.13 7.77 -6.20
CA ASP A 256 -12.92 8.59 -6.15
C ASP A 256 -12.02 8.36 -7.37
N ILE A 257 -11.82 7.11 -7.77
CA ILE A 257 -10.99 6.77 -8.94
C ILE A 257 -11.67 7.22 -10.24
N LEU A 258 -12.97 7.06 -10.35
CA LEU A 258 -13.73 7.56 -11.49
C LEU A 258 -13.63 9.09 -11.59
N ASN A 259 -13.67 9.80 -10.47
CA ASN A 259 -13.48 11.25 -10.42
C ASN A 259 -12.07 11.65 -10.89
N ARG A 260 -11.04 10.89 -10.52
CA ARG A 260 -9.66 11.06 -11.02
C ARG A 260 -9.58 10.84 -12.53
N ALA A 261 -10.23 9.79 -13.04
CA ALA A 261 -10.29 9.46 -14.46
C ALA A 261 -11.01 10.54 -15.28
N LYS A 262 -12.17 11.04 -14.80
CA LYS A 262 -12.91 12.15 -15.43
C LYS A 262 -12.08 13.43 -15.53
N LYS A 263 -11.20 13.68 -14.56
CA LYS A 263 -10.26 14.81 -14.55
C LYS A 263 -9.00 14.58 -15.40
N SER A 264 -8.85 13.40 -16.01
CA SER A 264 -7.64 12.99 -16.73
C SER A 264 -6.37 13.21 -15.89
N ASP A 265 -6.45 12.90 -14.59
CA ASP A 265 -5.42 13.33 -13.63
C ASP A 265 -4.05 12.68 -13.88
N LEU A 266 -4.01 11.47 -14.46
CA LEU A 266 -2.77 10.77 -14.85
C LEU A 266 -2.06 11.53 -15.95
N ARG A 267 -2.79 11.95 -16.98
CA ARG A 267 -2.24 12.76 -18.07
C ARG A 267 -1.70 14.09 -17.56
N ALA A 268 -2.47 14.75 -16.71
CA ALA A 268 -2.05 16.01 -16.09
C ALA A 268 -0.80 15.83 -15.22
N HIS A 269 -0.73 14.75 -14.45
CA HIS A 269 0.43 14.41 -13.64
C HIS A 269 1.67 14.16 -14.49
N ILE A 270 1.58 13.29 -15.51
CA ILE A 270 2.69 12.99 -16.41
C ILE A 270 3.15 14.26 -17.14
N ALA A 271 2.21 15.07 -17.64
CA ALA A 271 2.52 16.33 -18.29
C ALA A 271 3.31 17.27 -17.35
N ALA A 272 2.87 17.41 -16.10
CA ALA A 272 3.55 18.22 -15.10
C ALA A 272 4.93 17.66 -14.73
N THR A 273 5.04 16.35 -14.46
CA THR A 273 6.29 15.69 -14.06
C THR A 273 7.34 15.72 -15.17
N LEU A 274 6.92 15.66 -16.43
CA LEU A 274 7.82 15.68 -17.59
C LEU A 274 8.00 17.08 -18.19
N ASN A 275 7.29 18.10 -17.68
CA ASN A 275 7.20 19.42 -18.27
C ASN A 275 6.83 19.39 -19.77
N LEU A 276 5.79 18.60 -20.10
CA LEU A 276 5.23 18.44 -21.43
C LEU A 276 3.81 19.01 -21.49
N ASN A 277 3.33 19.30 -22.70
CA ASN A 277 1.90 19.55 -22.88
C ASN A 277 1.12 18.21 -22.85
N GLN A 278 -0.19 18.30 -22.60
CA GLN A 278 -1.03 17.10 -22.48
C GLN A 278 -1.20 16.35 -23.81
N GLU A 279 -1.11 17.03 -24.96
CA GLU A 279 -1.25 16.42 -26.29
C GLU A 279 -0.08 15.46 -26.58
N THR A 280 1.14 15.86 -26.25
CA THR A 280 2.33 15.00 -26.34
C THR A 280 2.21 13.78 -25.43
N VAL A 281 1.64 13.93 -24.24
CA VAL A 281 1.38 12.78 -23.36
C VAL A 281 0.36 11.83 -23.99
N VAL A 282 -0.72 12.34 -24.58
CA VAL A 282 -1.71 11.53 -25.31
C VAL A 282 -1.06 10.78 -26.47
N GLU A 283 -0.16 11.43 -27.21
CA GLU A 283 0.60 10.78 -28.27
C GLU A 283 1.41 9.60 -27.74
N PHE A 284 2.14 9.77 -26.63
CA PHE A 284 2.89 8.66 -26.01
C PHE A 284 1.98 7.52 -25.53
N CYS A 285 0.78 7.84 -25.04
CA CYS A 285 -0.19 6.85 -24.59
C CYS A 285 -0.87 6.08 -25.74
N THR A 286 -0.89 6.63 -26.96
CA THR A 286 -1.67 6.10 -28.10
C THR A 286 -0.82 5.58 -29.25
N ARG A 287 0.41 6.07 -29.44
CA ARG A 287 1.30 5.66 -30.54
C ARG A 287 1.46 4.15 -30.62
N LYS A 288 1.58 3.58 -31.82
CA LYS A 288 1.88 2.15 -31.99
C LYS A 288 3.30 1.83 -31.50
N LEU A 289 3.49 0.63 -30.95
CA LEU A 289 4.74 0.19 -30.31
C LEU A 289 5.39 -1.01 -31.02
N GLU A 290 5.20 -1.12 -32.34
CA GLU A 290 5.70 -2.25 -33.13
C GLU A 290 7.23 -2.25 -33.22
N GLY A 291 7.86 -3.42 -33.11
CA GLY A 291 9.28 -3.62 -33.35
C GLY A 291 10.23 -3.01 -32.31
N MET A 292 9.75 -2.67 -31.12
CA MET A 292 10.61 -2.14 -30.06
C MET A 292 11.47 -3.23 -29.44
N GLU A 293 12.78 -2.97 -29.34
CA GLU A 293 13.68 -3.81 -28.57
C GLU A 293 13.39 -3.62 -27.08
N LEU A 294 12.92 -4.69 -26.43
CA LEU A 294 12.66 -4.70 -24.99
C LEU A 294 13.96 -4.95 -24.22
N GLU A 295 14.04 -4.37 -23.04
CA GLU A 295 15.19 -4.42 -22.14
C GLU A 295 14.80 -5.17 -20.85
N LEU A 296 15.75 -5.77 -20.15
CA LEU A 296 15.50 -6.33 -18.83
C LEU A 296 15.50 -5.21 -17.78
N ILE A 297 14.46 -5.15 -16.95
CA ILE A 297 14.24 -4.08 -15.97
C ILE A 297 14.37 -4.66 -14.56
N CYS A 298 15.27 -4.09 -13.75
CA CYS A 298 15.52 -4.54 -12.38
C CYS A 298 15.04 -3.51 -11.37
N LEU A 299 14.08 -3.86 -10.52
CA LEU A 299 13.46 -2.96 -9.55
C LEU A 299 13.68 -3.46 -8.13
N LYS A 300 14.06 -2.56 -7.22
CA LYS A 300 14.23 -2.85 -5.80
C LYS A 300 13.03 -2.34 -5.03
N THR A 301 12.57 -3.09 -4.04
CA THR A 301 11.55 -2.66 -3.09
C THR A 301 11.94 -3.12 -1.68
N ARG A 302 11.59 -2.32 -0.67
CA ARG A 302 11.81 -2.67 0.75
C ARG A 302 10.71 -3.54 1.33
N HIS A 303 9.61 -3.64 0.61
CA HIS A 303 8.39 -4.23 1.12
C HIS A 303 8.04 -5.43 0.29
N ARG A 304 7.69 -6.51 0.99
CA ARG A 304 7.17 -7.72 0.39
C ARG A 304 5.93 -7.40 -0.45
N PRO A 305 5.84 -7.86 -1.70
CA PRO A 305 4.59 -7.82 -2.44
C PRO A 305 3.55 -8.74 -1.76
N ASP A 306 2.30 -8.46 -2.03
CA ASP A 306 1.17 -9.28 -1.60
C ASP A 306 1.13 -10.66 -2.27
N THR A 307 1.66 -10.78 -3.48
CA THR A 307 1.85 -12.05 -4.18
C THR A 307 3.11 -11.99 -5.02
N TRP A 308 3.82 -13.11 -5.15
CA TRP A 308 5.05 -13.21 -5.96
C TRP A 308 4.76 -13.40 -7.46
N THR A 309 3.80 -12.65 -7.99
CA THR A 309 3.32 -12.73 -9.37
C THR A 309 3.81 -11.54 -10.20
N HIS A 310 3.36 -11.47 -11.46
CA HIS A 310 3.58 -10.30 -12.31
C HIS A 310 3.03 -9.04 -11.63
N PRO A 311 3.73 -7.89 -11.60
CA PRO A 311 3.24 -6.71 -10.91
C PRO A 311 2.01 -6.10 -11.61
N SER A 312 1.16 -5.45 -10.81
CA SER A 312 0.04 -4.63 -11.29
C SER A 312 0.56 -3.38 -11.98
N LEU A 313 -0.19 -2.89 -12.96
CA LEU A 313 0.19 -1.71 -13.72
C LEU A 313 0.26 -0.46 -12.83
N ALA A 314 -0.71 -0.27 -11.94
CA ALA A 314 -0.76 0.90 -11.07
C ALA A 314 0.39 0.93 -10.06
N SER A 315 0.77 -0.22 -9.50
CA SER A 315 1.85 -0.30 -8.52
C SER A 315 3.26 -0.19 -9.13
N ILE A 316 3.46 -0.70 -10.35
CA ILE A 316 4.77 -0.69 -11.01
C ILE A 316 5.09 0.64 -11.71
N PHE A 317 4.06 1.34 -12.20
CA PHE A 317 4.23 2.60 -12.93
C PHE A 317 5.13 3.63 -12.21
N PRO A 318 4.98 3.93 -10.91
CA PRO A 318 5.88 4.86 -10.21
C PRO A 318 7.35 4.41 -10.20
N PHE A 319 7.60 3.10 -10.18
CA PHE A 319 8.97 2.57 -10.24
C PHE A 319 9.57 2.79 -11.62
N LEU A 320 8.82 2.46 -12.68
CA LEU A 320 9.24 2.68 -14.07
C LEU A 320 9.46 4.18 -14.35
N GLU A 321 8.57 5.04 -13.86
CA GLU A 321 8.71 6.48 -13.98
C GLU A 321 10.01 6.96 -13.33
N ALA A 322 10.30 6.52 -12.11
CA ALA A 322 11.47 6.97 -11.37
C ALA A 322 12.82 6.58 -12.01
N ILE A 323 12.86 5.48 -12.77
CA ILE A 323 14.10 4.95 -13.40
C ILE A 323 14.21 5.31 -14.89
N ARG A 324 13.26 6.10 -15.41
CA ARG A 324 13.12 6.34 -16.85
C ARG A 324 14.40 6.95 -17.47
N PRO A 325 14.96 6.36 -18.54
CA PRO A 325 16.07 6.96 -19.28
C PRO A 325 15.62 8.09 -20.20
N THR A 326 14.37 8.04 -20.69
CA THR A 326 13.77 9.06 -21.55
C THR A 326 12.34 9.39 -21.10
N PRO A 327 11.79 10.57 -21.46
CA PRO A 327 10.47 11.00 -20.99
C PRO A 327 9.34 10.00 -21.25
N ALA A 328 9.32 9.36 -22.42
CA ALA A 328 8.25 8.43 -22.81
C ALA A 328 8.53 6.95 -22.45
N TRP A 329 9.72 6.63 -21.94
CA TRP A 329 10.15 5.24 -21.75
C TRP A 329 9.22 4.49 -20.79
N HIS A 330 8.93 5.07 -19.62
CA HIS A 330 8.10 4.43 -18.61
C HIS A 330 6.66 4.21 -19.09
N ILE A 331 6.08 5.14 -19.87
CA ILE A 331 4.77 4.96 -20.52
C ILE A 331 4.84 3.78 -21.50
N THR A 332 5.90 3.72 -22.30
CA THR A 332 6.11 2.67 -23.30
C THR A 332 6.23 1.29 -22.65
N MET A 333 7.11 1.16 -21.64
CA MET A 333 7.30 -0.09 -20.90
C MET A 333 6.03 -0.51 -20.16
N SER A 334 5.30 0.44 -19.59
CA SER A 334 4.03 0.16 -18.92
C SER A 334 2.94 -0.33 -19.87
N ARG A 335 2.94 0.15 -21.11
CA ARG A 335 2.04 -0.32 -22.17
C ARG A 335 2.41 -1.71 -22.67
N LEU A 336 3.70 -2.04 -22.67
CA LEU A 336 4.25 -3.35 -23.05
C LEU A 336 4.43 -4.28 -21.85
N LEU A 337 3.89 -3.94 -20.68
CA LEU A 337 4.09 -4.68 -19.43
C LEU A 337 3.67 -6.15 -19.53
N GLN A 338 2.72 -6.49 -20.41
CA GLN A 338 2.27 -7.87 -20.65
C GLN A 338 3.26 -8.71 -21.47
N GLU A 339 4.20 -8.07 -22.17
CA GLU A 339 5.27 -8.74 -22.92
C GLU A 339 6.43 -9.19 -22.01
N PHE A 340 6.38 -8.83 -20.72
CA PHE A 340 7.36 -9.19 -19.72
C PHE A 340 6.92 -10.41 -18.91
N GLN A 341 7.91 -11.16 -18.46
CA GLN A 341 7.82 -12.14 -17.39
C GLN A 341 8.50 -11.57 -16.14
N SER A 342 8.19 -12.14 -14.98
CA SER A 342 8.69 -11.66 -13.68
C SER A 342 9.50 -12.72 -12.97
N ALA A 343 10.60 -12.30 -12.34
CA ALA A 343 11.37 -13.10 -11.40
C ALA A 343 11.60 -12.28 -10.13
N TRP A 344 11.34 -12.91 -8.99
CA TRP A 344 11.46 -12.31 -7.67
C TRP A 344 12.60 -12.93 -6.90
N PHE A 345 13.35 -12.09 -6.18
CA PHE A 345 14.46 -12.47 -5.34
C PHE A 345 14.39 -11.72 -4.01
N SER A 346 14.82 -12.35 -2.93
CA SER A 346 15.19 -11.64 -1.70
C SER A 346 16.65 -11.24 -1.81
N TYR A 347 17.01 -10.12 -1.18
CA TYR A 347 18.40 -9.75 -0.99
C TYR A 347 18.63 -9.09 0.36
N THR A 348 19.77 -9.45 0.96
CA THR A 348 20.24 -8.87 2.21
C THR A 348 21.44 -7.96 1.89
N PRO A 349 21.33 -6.63 2.01
CA PRO A 349 22.40 -5.71 1.67
C PRO A 349 23.73 -5.99 2.40
N GLU A 350 23.65 -6.41 3.66
CA GLU A 350 24.79 -6.60 4.55
C GLU A 350 25.63 -7.81 4.12
N THR A 351 24.97 -8.93 3.82
CA THR A 351 25.63 -10.18 3.41
C THR A 351 25.80 -10.29 1.90
N LYS A 352 25.18 -9.39 1.13
CA LYS A 352 25.07 -9.44 -0.34
C LYS A 352 24.48 -10.76 -0.85
N HIS A 353 23.75 -11.45 0.02
CA HIS A 353 23.10 -12.70 -0.32
C HIS A 353 21.86 -12.42 -1.14
N VAL A 354 21.64 -13.25 -2.16
CA VAL A 354 20.49 -13.17 -3.06
C VAL A 354 19.94 -14.57 -3.24
N ASP A 355 18.68 -14.75 -2.85
CA ASP A 355 17.95 -16.00 -3.02
C ASP A 355 16.81 -15.78 -4.01
N PRO A 356 16.53 -16.73 -4.91
CA PRO A 356 15.31 -16.70 -5.68
C PRO A 356 14.09 -16.66 -4.75
N ILE A 357 12.92 -16.33 -5.26
CA ILE A 357 11.65 -16.49 -4.55
C ILE A 357 10.64 -17.13 -5.49
N ALA A 358 10.43 -16.52 -6.65
CA ALA A 358 9.49 -17.00 -7.65
C ALA A 358 9.95 -16.66 -9.06
N PHE A 359 9.59 -17.50 -10.02
CA PHE A 359 9.74 -17.24 -11.46
C PHE A 359 8.39 -17.42 -12.13
N CYS A 360 7.95 -16.40 -12.86
CA CYS A 360 6.67 -16.40 -13.58
C CYS A 360 5.47 -16.77 -12.68
N GLY A 361 5.49 -16.33 -11.42
CA GLY A 361 4.46 -16.65 -10.44
C GLY A 361 4.59 -18.01 -9.76
N VAL A 362 5.59 -18.82 -10.11
CA VAL A 362 5.85 -20.12 -9.48
C VAL A 362 6.92 -19.96 -8.40
N GLU A 363 6.51 -20.12 -7.15
CA GLU A 363 7.40 -20.07 -5.98
C GLU A 363 8.44 -21.20 -6.03
N CYS A 364 9.66 -20.91 -5.58
CA CYS A 364 10.81 -21.80 -5.63
C CYS A 364 11.24 -22.33 -4.25
N PHE A 365 10.50 -22.00 -3.19
CA PHE A 365 10.82 -22.36 -1.81
C PHE A 365 9.64 -23.06 -1.16
N GLU A 366 9.94 -24.08 -0.35
CA GLU A 366 8.99 -24.76 0.52
C GLU A 366 8.96 -24.17 1.95
N GLN A 367 9.88 -23.27 2.27
CA GLN A 367 10.00 -22.69 3.62
C GLN A 367 9.06 -21.48 3.81
N ASN A 368 8.58 -21.35 5.05
CA ASN A 368 7.65 -20.32 5.48
C ASN A 368 8.33 -18.94 5.46
N LEU A 369 8.36 -18.31 4.28
CA LEU A 369 8.88 -16.95 4.02
C LEU A 369 8.32 -15.91 5.03
N ASP A 370 7.15 -16.18 5.59
CA ASP A 370 6.42 -15.30 6.51
C ASP A 370 7.18 -14.93 7.79
N GLU A 371 8.09 -15.77 8.29
CA GLU A 371 8.85 -15.50 9.54
C GLU A 371 10.17 -14.74 9.30
N ILE A 372 10.71 -14.77 8.08
CA ILE A 372 12.09 -14.33 7.76
C ILE A 372 12.12 -12.90 7.16
N ILE A 373 10.97 -12.34 6.78
CA ILE A 373 10.87 -11.23 5.82
C ILE A 373 10.99 -9.82 6.41
N MET A 374 10.91 -9.61 7.73
CA MET A 374 10.74 -8.25 8.29
C MET A 374 11.93 -7.30 8.04
N GLU A 375 13.11 -7.82 7.67
CA GLU A 375 14.32 -7.01 7.41
C GLU A 375 14.90 -7.18 6.00
N GLN A 376 14.26 -7.97 5.12
CA GLN A 376 14.78 -8.24 3.79
C GLN A 376 14.31 -7.21 2.77
N ASN A 377 15.17 -6.93 1.79
CA ASN A 377 14.77 -6.19 0.60
C ASN A 377 14.46 -7.19 -0.53
N PHE A 378 13.67 -6.75 -1.50
CA PHE A 378 13.25 -7.56 -2.63
C PHE A 378 13.70 -6.95 -3.93
N LEU A 379 14.03 -7.83 -4.87
CA LEU A 379 14.38 -7.48 -6.23
C LEU A 379 13.37 -8.15 -7.18
N LEU A 380 12.74 -7.34 -8.02
CA LEU A 380 11.93 -7.77 -9.14
C LEU A 380 12.75 -7.59 -10.42
N ILE A 381 12.88 -8.65 -11.20
CA ILE A 381 13.40 -8.61 -12.55
C ILE A 381 12.24 -8.83 -13.52
N LEU A 382 11.99 -7.84 -14.37
CA LEU A 382 11.10 -7.96 -15.53
C LEU A 382 11.97 -8.26 -16.75
N PHE A 383 11.77 -9.41 -17.38
CA PHE A 383 12.51 -9.81 -18.57
C PHE A 383 11.55 -10.08 -19.71
N PRO A 384 11.88 -9.74 -20.97
CA PRO A 384 10.97 -9.96 -22.08
C PRO A 384 10.68 -11.45 -22.28
N GLY A 385 9.41 -11.82 -22.45
CA GLY A 385 9.01 -13.23 -22.66
C GLY A 385 9.56 -13.83 -23.96
N SER A 386 10.02 -12.99 -24.89
CA SER A 386 10.70 -13.40 -26.12
C SER A 386 12.19 -13.75 -25.93
N TRP A 387 12.75 -13.52 -24.73
CA TRP A 387 14.13 -13.89 -24.44
C TRP A 387 14.22 -15.34 -23.95
N GLU A 388 15.20 -16.08 -24.45
CA GLU A 388 15.54 -17.40 -23.90
C GLU A 388 16.38 -17.22 -22.63
N VAL A 389 15.70 -17.32 -21.49
CA VAL A 389 16.29 -17.06 -20.17
C VAL A 389 16.12 -18.26 -19.26
N ASP A 390 17.22 -18.77 -18.72
CA ASP A 390 17.20 -19.77 -17.65
C ASP A 390 17.28 -19.13 -16.24
N LYS A 391 16.86 -19.89 -15.22
CA LYS A 391 16.83 -19.43 -13.83
C LYS A 391 18.21 -19.08 -13.29
N GLN A 392 19.27 -19.76 -13.74
CA GLN A 392 20.63 -19.56 -13.25
C GLN A 392 21.20 -18.23 -13.77
N ARG A 393 20.98 -17.90 -15.05
CA ARG A 393 21.33 -16.60 -15.62
C ARG A 393 20.60 -15.45 -14.92
N LEU A 394 19.31 -15.62 -14.60
CA LEU A 394 18.57 -14.63 -13.82
C LEU A 394 19.14 -14.46 -12.41
N LEU A 395 19.56 -15.53 -11.74
CA LEU A 395 20.19 -15.44 -10.42
C LEU A 395 21.55 -14.72 -10.48
N ILE A 396 22.36 -14.97 -11.50
CA ILE A 396 23.63 -14.25 -11.72
C ILE A 396 23.35 -12.76 -11.96
N CYS A 397 22.37 -12.45 -12.81
CA CYS A 397 21.90 -11.09 -13.04
C CYS A 397 21.45 -10.43 -11.75
N ALA A 398 20.61 -11.10 -10.95
CA ALA A 398 20.11 -10.63 -9.66
C ALA A 398 21.24 -10.29 -8.68
N ARG A 399 22.26 -11.16 -8.57
CA ARG A 399 23.45 -10.93 -7.73
C ARG A 399 24.26 -9.71 -8.18
N ARG A 400 24.40 -9.52 -9.49
CA ARG A 400 25.08 -8.35 -10.06
C ARG A 400 24.32 -7.07 -9.69
N VAL A 401 23.02 -7.01 -9.99
CA VAL A 401 22.21 -5.79 -9.80
C VAL A 401 21.86 -5.50 -8.34
N ALA A 402 21.87 -6.49 -7.45
CA ALA A 402 21.61 -6.30 -6.03
C ALA A 402 22.55 -5.24 -5.41
N ASN A 403 23.78 -5.15 -5.92
CA ASN A 403 24.80 -4.19 -5.47
C ASN A 403 24.79 -2.85 -6.22
N GLU A 404 24.00 -2.73 -7.30
CA GLU A 404 23.92 -1.51 -8.10
C GLU A 404 22.91 -0.50 -7.51
N GLY A 405 22.69 0.62 -8.19
CA GLY A 405 21.68 1.61 -7.81
C GLY A 405 20.24 1.08 -7.89
N TRP A 406 19.27 1.97 -7.76
CA TRP A 406 17.86 1.64 -7.98
C TRP A 406 17.60 1.61 -9.48
N GLY A 407 17.05 0.51 -10.01
CA GLY A 407 16.50 0.51 -11.36
C GLY A 407 17.43 0.20 -12.54
N PRO A 408 18.45 -0.66 -12.46
CA PRO A 408 19.28 -0.92 -13.64
C PRO A 408 18.42 -1.48 -14.79
N ILE A 409 18.67 -0.96 -15.99
CA ILE A 409 18.09 -1.40 -17.26
C ILE A 409 19.20 -2.09 -18.04
N ILE A 410 18.97 -3.34 -18.45
CA ILE A 410 19.97 -4.20 -19.08
C ILE A 410 19.51 -4.52 -20.49
N THR A 411 20.31 -4.14 -21.48
CA THR A 411 20.05 -4.47 -22.88
C THR A 411 20.24 -5.96 -23.14
N LYS A 412 19.64 -6.49 -24.21
CA LYS A 412 19.81 -7.89 -24.61
C LYS A 412 21.29 -8.26 -24.76
N LYS A 413 22.07 -7.41 -25.42
CA LYS A 413 23.51 -7.60 -25.62
C LYS A 413 24.28 -7.71 -24.30
N GLU A 414 23.95 -6.88 -23.32
CA GLU A 414 24.59 -6.94 -22.00
C GLU A 414 24.20 -8.20 -21.23
N PHE A 415 22.93 -8.59 -21.32
CA PHE A 415 22.43 -9.83 -20.69
C PHE A 415 23.05 -11.09 -21.29
N ASP A 416 23.25 -11.12 -22.62
CA ASP A 416 23.94 -12.19 -23.33
C ASP A 416 25.44 -12.24 -23.04
N GLY A 417 26.02 -11.11 -22.60
CA GLY A 417 27.40 -11.05 -22.12
C GLY A 417 27.61 -11.61 -20.71
N ILE A 418 26.54 -11.88 -19.94
CA ILE A 418 26.63 -12.47 -18.60
C ILE A 418 27.00 -13.95 -18.74
N LYS A 419 28.26 -14.28 -18.46
CA LYS A 419 28.77 -15.66 -18.45
C LYS A 419 28.32 -16.39 -17.19
N ASN A 420 27.99 -17.68 -17.33
CA ASN A 420 27.64 -18.59 -16.25
C ASN A 420 28.80 -18.84 -15.28
#